data_AF-A0A957Q943-F1
#
_entry.id   AF-A0A957Q943-F1
#
_cell.length_a   1.000
_cell.length_b   1.000
_cell.length_c   1.000
_cell.angle_alpha   90.00
_cell.angle_beta   90.00
_cell.angle_gamma   90.00
#
_symmetry.space_group_name_H-M   'P 1'
#
loop_
_entity.id
_entity.type
_entity.pdbx_description
1 polymer ?
#
loop_
_entity_poly.entity_id
_entity_poly.type
_entity_poly.pdbx_seq_one_letter_code
_entity_poly.pdbx_strand_id
1 'polypeptide(L)'
;IAGACLFGAPGALVLSFALSTAAMIKHRSPLIRFVFNMSNHLLGGLICVNFLYWLDLMVVSHTSLGSAMGVIAAAGLTYISTTALMTGVIYLDSGVPLRRIWSERFDWLWPYYIALGLVAYALAIGYLNSGIIGVTIFFIPLLMLRISQNQYLSRTESMVLQLRAANAELVERSNEISAMNDGLILALSHVSDLRDPYVHGHAKHVARYAVLIAKELGLNNEQIEAIRQAALLHDIGKIGIPESILFKPSHLTAEEYGLIKQHAALGAALIQEIDSLQHLAPFIRYHHEHYNGTGYPDGLGGETIPLEARILGVADAVEAMASDRPYRHALTATDILAELQVHAGNQFDPNVVEAFTKVIGLQGETLIVNSARTISRIIEEHSCDPVAQEADTATMEQNDIKLSENPVHSELDSMNIALQRAIAAHRRMEVNAQEGRDLAETLLKIATTINMTLDHNRVLTVILEQLAYVMDYDNASIMLLDGTMLNSVARRSIHVPESQSLSVPVQKLGHIQEVIEG
;
A
#
# COMPACT_ATOMS: atom_id res chain seq x y z
N ILE A 1 52.43 15.44 6.84
CA ILE A 1 53.37 14.34 7.18
C ILE A 1 54.55 14.30 6.21
N ALA A 2 54.38 14.03 4.90
CA ALA A 2 55.51 14.01 3.95
C ALA A 2 56.34 15.31 3.95
N GLY A 3 55.69 16.49 3.87
CA GLY A 3 56.42 17.77 3.95
C GLY A 3 57.06 18.05 5.31
N ALA A 4 56.52 17.50 6.40
CA ALA A 4 57.15 17.58 7.71
C ALA A 4 58.41 16.69 7.79
N CYS A 5 58.37 15.51 7.15
CA CYS A 5 59.51 14.61 7.04
C CYS A 5 60.63 15.16 6.15
N LEU A 6 60.29 15.88 5.07
CA LEU A 6 61.24 16.42 4.10
C LEU A 6 61.81 17.78 4.48
N PHE A 7 60.98 18.67 5.04
CA PHE A 7 61.32 20.08 5.24
C PHE A 7 61.11 20.56 6.69
N GLY A 8 60.81 19.66 7.63
CA GLY A 8 60.61 19.99 9.04
C GLY A 8 59.46 20.96 9.29
N ALA A 9 59.64 21.85 10.27
CA ALA A 9 58.65 22.84 10.67
C ALA A 9 58.21 23.79 9.53
N PRO A 10 59.11 24.31 8.65
CA PRO A 10 58.71 25.06 7.47
C PRO A 10 57.72 24.30 6.56
N GLY A 11 57.97 23.02 6.31
CA GLY A 11 57.08 22.19 5.51
C GLY A 11 55.71 21.98 6.15
N ALA A 12 55.67 21.78 7.47
CA ALA A 12 54.42 21.69 8.22
C ALA A 12 53.60 22.99 8.15
N LEU A 13 54.25 24.15 8.26
CA LEU A 13 53.62 25.47 8.18
C LEU A 13 53.01 25.74 6.81
N VAL A 14 53.79 25.56 5.74
CA VAL A 14 53.33 25.82 4.36
C VAL A 14 52.16 24.90 3.99
N LEU A 15 52.23 23.61 4.31
CA LEU A 15 51.15 22.67 4.01
C LEU A 15 49.89 22.94 4.84
N SER A 16 50.02 23.33 6.11
CA SER A 16 48.88 23.66 6.97
C SER A 16 48.15 24.91 6.47
N PHE A 17 48.91 25.93 6.03
CA PHE A 17 48.35 27.12 5.40
C PHE A 17 47.66 26.79 4.07
N ALA A 18 48.31 26.01 3.20
CA ALA A 18 47.74 25.62 1.91
C ALA A 18 46.44 24.81 2.05
N LEU A 19 46.42 23.80 2.93
CA LEU A 19 45.23 22.99 3.20
C LEU A 19 44.08 23.82 3.76
N SER A 20 44.36 24.72 4.70
CA SER A 20 43.34 25.57 5.31
C SER A 20 42.79 26.59 4.32
N THR A 21 43.64 27.14 3.46
CA THR A 21 43.24 28.07 2.39
C THR A 21 42.35 27.38 1.37
N ALA A 22 42.75 26.17 0.92
CA ALA A 22 41.95 25.37 0.01
C ALA A 22 40.57 25.02 0.62
N ALA A 23 40.53 24.66 1.90
CA ALA A 23 39.27 24.39 2.61
C ALA A 23 38.40 25.65 2.72
N MET A 24 38.99 26.81 3.01
CA MET A 24 38.30 28.10 3.08
C MET A 24 37.66 28.47 1.74
N ILE A 25 38.40 28.33 0.64
CA ILE A 25 37.89 28.61 -0.71
C ILE A 25 36.77 27.64 -1.08
N LYS A 26 36.99 26.33 -0.88
CA LYS A 26 36.03 25.28 -1.26
C LYS A 26 34.70 25.40 -0.51
N HIS A 27 34.75 25.72 0.78
CA HIS A 27 33.57 25.72 1.65
C HIS A 27 33.10 27.12 2.06
N ARG A 28 33.68 28.19 1.49
CA ARG A 28 33.40 29.60 1.84
C ARG A 28 33.33 29.83 3.36
N SER A 29 34.28 29.24 4.09
CA SER A 29 34.24 29.21 5.55
C SER A 29 34.62 30.56 6.17
N PRO A 30 34.05 30.92 7.33
CA PRO A 30 34.41 32.15 8.03
C PRO A 30 35.87 32.11 8.53
N LEU A 31 36.46 33.29 8.73
CA LEU A 31 37.87 33.44 9.12
C LEU A 31 38.21 32.66 10.41
N ILE A 32 37.29 32.61 11.37
CA ILE A 32 37.48 31.86 12.62
C ILE A 32 37.75 30.37 12.38
N ARG A 33 37.05 29.76 11.40
CA ARG A 33 37.22 28.35 11.06
C ARG A 33 38.53 28.12 10.31
N PHE A 34 38.96 29.08 9.50
CA PHE A 34 40.27 29.06 8.86
C PHE A 34 41.39 29.07 9.89
N VAL A 35 41.37 30.03 10.84
CA VAL A 35 42.38 30.15 11.90
C VAL A 35 42.45 28.88 12.74
N PHE A 36 41.28 28.33 13.11
CA PHE A 36 41.21 27.09 13.87
C PHE A 36 41.78 25.90 13.08
N ASN A 37 41.36 25.67 11.83
CA ASN A 37 41.85 24.57 11.01
C ASN A 37 43.36 24.68 10.78
N MET A 38 43.86 25.88 10.49
CA MET A 38 45.29 26.12 10.31
C MET A 38 46.07 25.81 11.58
N SER A 39 45.59 26.29 12.73
CA SER A 39 46.23 26.03 14.02
C SER A 39 46.22 24.55 14.37
N ASN A 40 45.10 23.85 14.15
CA ASN A 40 44.97 22.43 14.40
C ASN A 40 45.92 21.60 13.52
N HIS A 41 45.98 21.89 12.22
CA HIS A 41 46.91 21.22 11.30
C HIS A 41 48.37 21.53 11.62
N LEU A 42 48.68 22.78 11.98
CA LEU A 42 50.02 23.20 12.34
C LEU A 42 50.49 22.52 13.62
N LEU A 43 49.66 22.48 14.68
CA LEU A 43 49.98 21.80 15.92
C LEU A 43 50.24 20.30 15.69
N GLY A 44 49.34 19.60 14.99
CA GLY A 44 49.55 18.19 14.63
C GLY A 44 50.82 17.99 13.79
N GLY A 45 51.09 18.90 12.85
CA GLY A 45 52.31 18.90 12.04
C GLY A 45 53.58 19.11 12.85
N LEU A 46 53.60 20.04 13.81
CA LEU A 46 54.74 20.29 14.68
C LEU A 46 54.98 19.14 15.66
N ILE A 47 53.93 18.52 16.19
CA ILE A 47 54.04 17.29 17.00
C ILE A 47 54.69 16.19 16.16
N CYS A 48 54.26 16.01 14.90
CA CYS A 48 54.87 15.09 13.95
C CYS A 48 56.36 15.40 13.71
N VAL A 49 56.73 16.66 13.49
CA VAL A 49 58.14 17.06 13.27
C VAL A 49 58.99 16.74 14.50
N ASN A 50 58.54 17.11 15.71
CA ASN A 50 59.28 16.85 16.94
C ASN A 50 59.48 15.35 17.18
N PHE A 51 58.46 14.54 16.92
CA PHE A 51 58.56 13.09 17.06
C PHE A 51 59.53 12.46 16.05
N LEU A 52 59.50 12.91 14.79
CA LEU A 52 60.45 12.46 13.77
C LEU A 52 61.89 12.87 14.10
N TYR A 53 62.09 14.06 14.68
CA TYR A 53 63.39 14.52 15.15
C TYR A 53 63.92 13.64 16.30
N TRP A 54 63.05 13.28 17.26
CA TRP A 54 63.41 12.40 18.38
C TRP A 54 63.85 11.00 17.92
N LEU A 55 63.27 10.50 16.83
CA LEU A 55 63.64 9.21 16.23
C LEU A 55 64.82 9.28 15.25
N ASP A 56 65.43 10.46 15.06
CA ASP A 56 66.47 10.70 14.06
C ASP A 56 66.03 10.32 12.62
N LEU A 57 64.75 10.57 12.31
CA LEU A 57 64.10 10.29 11.03
C LEU A 57 63.82 11.57 10.21
N MET A 58 64.44 12.68 10.58
CA MET A 58 64.37 13.93 9.83
C MET A 58 65.22 13.78 8.57
N VAL A 59 64.56 13.69 7.40
CA VAL A 59 65.15 13.28 6.12
C VAL A 59 65.50 11.78 6.09
N VAL A 60 64.53 10.94 5.70
CA VAL A 60 64.73 9.50 5.51
C VAL A 60 65.76 9.26 4.39
N SER A 61 67.02 9.05 4.76
CA SER A 61 68.13 8.84 3.82
C SER A 61 68.24 7.38 3.35
N HIS A 62 67.72 6.43 4.13
CA HIS A 62 67.78 5.00 3.83
C HIS A 62 66.42 4.34 3.97
N THR A 63 66.06 3.50 2.99
CA THR A 63 64.83 2.71 3.03
C THR A 63 64.97 1.58 4.03
N SER A 64 64.39 1.75 5.23
CA SER A 64 64.37 0.71 6.27
C SER A 64 62.96 0.47 6.78
N LEU A 65 62.68 -0.73 7.26
CA LEU A 65 61.38 -1.02 7.88
C LEU A 65 61.14 -0.12 9.11
N GLY A 66 62.20 0.17 9.87
CA GLY A 66 62.14 1.04 11.05
C GLY A 66 61.74 2.49 10.73
N SER A 67 62.26 3.06 9.64
CA SER A 67 61.90 4.42 9.22
C SER A 67 60.45 4.50 8.72
N ALA A 68 59.97 3.48 7.99
CA ALA A 68 58.56 3.37 7.61
C ALA A 68 57.63 3.31 8.83
N MET A 69 57.98 2.47 9.82
CA MET A 69 57.22 2.36 11.07
C MET A 69 57.24 3.66 11.88
N GLY A 70 58.37 4.38 11.92
CA GLY A 70 58.48 5.68 12.57
C GLY A 70 57.57 6.74 11.94
N VAL A 71 57.47 6.79 10.61
CA VAL A 71 56.56 7.72 9.91
C VAL A 71 55.08 7.36 10.12
N ILE A 72 54.74 6.06 10.19
CA ILE A 72 53.39 5.60 10.53
C ILE A 72 53.03 6.00 11.98
N ALA A 73 53.95 5.82 12.93
CA ALA A 73 53.75 6.25 14.32
C ALA A 73 53.56 7.78 14.41
N ALA A 74 54.32 8.56 13.63
CA ALA A 74 54.13 10.01 13.53
C ALA A 74 52.76 10.39 12.96
N ALA A 75 52.24 9.61 12.00
CA ALA A 75 50.88 9.77 11.47
C ALA A 75 49.82 9.48 12.54
N GLY A 76 50.00 8.44 13.35
CA GLY A 76 49.14 8.11 14.50
C GLY A 76 49.12 9.21 15.57
N LEU A 77 50.27 9.82 15.88
CA LEU A 77 50.35 10.98 16.77
C LEU A 77 49.62 12.22 16.20
N THR A 78 49.72 12.43 14.89
CA THR A 78 48.98 13.48 14.19
C THR A 78 47.46 13.22 14.28
N TYR A 79 47.03 11.96 14.10
CA TYR A 79 45.63 11.56 14.27
C TYR A 79 45.11 11.87 15.68
N ILE A 80 45.81 11.41 16.72
CA ILE A 80 45.39 11.61 18.10
C ILE A 80 45.31 13.11 18.44
N SER A 81 46.35 13.87 18.11
CA SER A 81 46.39 15.31 18.42
C SER A 81 45.29 16.10 17.70
N THR A 82 45.12 15.89 16.39
CA THR A 82 44.13 16.64 15.59
C THR A 82 42.69 16.26 15.92
N THR A 83 42.41 14.98 16.22
CA THR A 83 41.07 14.54 16.61
C THR A 83 40.74 14.90 18.04
N ALA A 84 41.71 14.92 18.97
CA ALA A 84 41.49 15.39 20.34
C ALA A 84 41.07 16.87 20.37
N LEU A 85 41.75 17.73 19.59
CA LEU A 85 41.39 19.14 19.47
C LEU A 85 40.00 19.34 18.84
N MET A 86 39.67 18.59 17.78
CA MET A 86 38.32 18.62 17.19
C MET A 86 37.24 18.15 18.16
N THR A 87 37.50 17.06 18.87
CA THR A 87 36.57 16.51 19.86
C THR A 87 36.33 17.52 20.98
N GLY A 88 37.38 18.22 21.45
CA GLY A 88 37.28 19.28 22.44
C GLY A 88 36.41 20.45 21.97
N VAL A 89 36.58 20.92 20.73
CA VAL A 89 35.75 22.02 20.20
C VAL A 89 34.29 21.59 20.01
N ILE A 90 34.04 20.38 19.49
CA ILE A 90 32.67 19.86 19.35
C ILE A 90 32.00 19.71 20.73
N TYR A 91 32.75 19.31 21.76
CA TYR A 91 32.23 19.26 23.13
C TYR A 91 31.85 20.64 23.66
N LEU A 92 32.71 21.64 23.47
CA LEU A 92 32.42 23.01 23.91
C LEU A 92 31.19 23.61 23.20
N ASP A 93 30.95 23.22 21.95
CA ASP A 93 29.82 23.70 21.14
C ASP A 93 28.50 22.94 21.45
N SER A 94 28.56 21.62 21.62
CA SER A 94 27.37 20.76 21.69
C SER A 94 27.06 20.20 23.08
N GLY A 95 28.00 20.26 24.03
CA GLY A 95 27.90 19.65 25.36
C GLY A 95 27.96 18.11 25.40
N VAL A 96 28.07 17.44 24.25
CA VAL A 96 28.09 15.96 24.16
C VAL A 96 29.39 15.39 24.73
N PRO A 97 29.37 14.35 25.59
CA PRO A 97 30.59 13.79 26.19
C PRO A 97 31.68 13.43 25.17
N LEU A 98 32.93 13.81 25.45
CA LEU A 98 34.11 13.62 24.57
C LEU A 98 34.23 12.18 24.04
N ARG A 99 34.02 11.18 24.92
CA ARG A 99 34.14 9.75 24.54
C ARG A 99 33.15 9.37 23.44
N ARG A 100 31.92 9.88 23.51
CA ARG A 100 30.85 9.58 22.55
C ARG A 100 31.15 10.21 21.20
N ILE A 101 31.58 11.48 21.20
CA ILE A 101 31.99 12.18 19.98
C ILE A 101 33.13 11.41 19.30
N TRP A 102 34.16 11.02 20.06
CA TRP A 102 35.32 10.33 19.50
C TRP A 102 34.96 8.96 18.91
N SER A 103 34.18 8.14 19.63
CA SER A 103 33.77 6.82 19.14
C SER A 103 32.84 6.90 17.92
N GLU A 104 31.93 7.87 17.88
CA GLU A 104 30.97 7.99 16.78
C GLU A 104 31.54 8.69 15.53
N ARG A 105 32.49 9.62 15.71
CA ARG A 105 32.97 10.49 14.61
C ARG A 105 34.37 10.14 14.11
N PHE A 106 35.27 9.71 14.98
CA PHE A 106 36.71 9.67 14.67
C PHE A 106 37.34 8.29 14.77
N ASP A 107 36.82 7.36 15.58
CA ASP A 107 37.44 6.04 15.82
C ASP A 107 37.76 5.29 14.50
N TRP A 108 36.84 5.27 13.54
CA TRP A 108 37.05 4.61 12.25
C TRP A 108 38.18 5.19 11.37
N LEU A 109 38.77 6.35 11.73
CA LEU A 109 39.83 7.00 10.94
C LEU A 109 41.23 6.43 11.20
N TRP A 110 41.46 5.67 12.28
CA TRP A 110 42.82 5.19 12.59
C TRP A 110 43.47 4.36 11.46
N PRO A 111 42.76 3.46 10.72
CA PRO A 111 43.37 2.72 9.60
C PRO A 111 43.75 3.66 8.45
N TYR A 112 42.96 4.73 8.24
CA TYR A 112 43.22 5.74 7.23
C TYR A 112 44.52 6.50 7.52
N TYR A 113 44.80 6.84 8.78
CA TYR A 113 46.04 7.51 9.15
C TYR A 113 47.28 6.61 9.04
N ILE A 114 47.14 5.30 9.26
CA ILE A 114 48.21 4.33 8.98
C ILE A 114 48.53 4.32 7.48
N ALA A 115 47.50 4.21 6.63
CA ALA A 115 47.66 4.25 5.18
C ALA A 115 48.27 5.59 4.72
N LEU A 116 47.85 6.72 5.28
CA LEU A 116 48.45 8.02 5.01
C LEU A 116 49.91 8.10 5.44
N GLY A 117 50.30 7.45 6.54
CA GLY A 117 51.70 7.33 6.97
C GLY A 117 52.55 6.61 5.92
N LEU A 118 52.06 5.48 5.40
CA LEU A 118 52.73 4.73 4.32
C LEU A 118 52.84 5.57 3.03
N VAL A 119 51.75 6.21 2.62
CA VAL A 119 51.75 7.10 1.45
C VAL A 119 52.71 8.27 1.64
N ALA A 120 52.74 8.87 2.83
CA ALA A 120 53.63 9.96 3.15
C ALA A 120 55.11 9.55 3.09
N TYR A 121 55.44 8.35 3.58
CA TYR A 121 56.78 7.77 3.49
C TYR A 121 57.19 7.52 2.02
N ALA A 122 56.30 6.94 1.22
CA ALA A 122 56.53 6.72 -0.21
C ALA A 122 56.74 8.03 -0.97
N LEU A 123 55.93 9.06 -0.70
CA LEU A 123 56.09 10.39 -1.29
C LEU A 123 57.41 11.06 -0.89
N ALA A 124 57.85 10.89 0.37
CA ALA A 124 59.11 11.44 0.84
C ALA A 124 60.31 10.81 0.11
N ILE A 125 60.35 9.48 0.02
CA ILE A 125 61.42 8.77 -0.72
C ILE A 125 61.38 9.11 -2.21
N GLY A 126 60.18 9.14 -2.81
CA GLY A 126 60.03 9.53 -4.21
C GLY A 126 60.60 10.92 -4.49
N TYR A 127 60.38 11.87 -3.58
CA TYR A 127 60.96 13.20 -3.67
C TYR A 127 62.49 13.20 -3.53
N LEU A 128 63.05 12.45 -2.58
CA LEU A 128 64.50 12.40 -2.37
C LEU A 128 65.24 11.76 -3.56
N ASN A 129 64.64 10.74 -4.19
CA ASN A 129 65.27 10.01 -5.29
C ASN A 129 65.09 10.67 -6.66
N SER A 130 63.96 11.34 -6.89
CA SER A 130 63.57 11.82 -8.24
C SER A 130 62.92 13.19 -8.23
N GLY A 131 63.00 13.93 -7.12
CA GLY A 131 62.41 15.26 -6.96
C GLY A 131 60.90 15.26 -7.22
N ILE A 132 60.45 16.29 -7.94
CA ILE A 132 59.04 16.50 -8.26
C ILE A 132 58.46 15.35 -9.12
N ILE A 133 59.28 14.72 -9.96
CA ILE A 133 58.84 13.60 -10.82
C ILE A 133 58.41 12.42 -9.94
N GLY A 134 59.18 12.08 -8.91
CA GLY A 134 58.83 11.01 -7.98
C GLY A 134 57.52 11.26 -7.24
N VAL A 135 57.28 12.51 -6.79
CA VAL A 135 56.01 12.90 -6.16
C VAL A 135 54.84 12.73 -7.14
N THR A 136 55.02 13.13 -8.39
CA THR A 136 53.98 13.09 -9.42
C THR A 136 53.55 11.65 -9.73
N ILE A 137 54.51 10.72 -9.81
CA ILE A 137 54.26 9.29 -10.05
C ILE A 137 53.36 8.68 -8.98
N PHE A 138 53.54 9.05 -7.70
CA PHE A 138 52.67 8.58 -6.62
C PHE A 138 51.37 9.37 -6.51
N PHE A 139 51.38 10.66 -6.82
CA PHE A 139 50.23 11.54 -6.65
C PHE A 139 49.13 11.30 -7.70
N ILE A 140 49.48 11.11 -8.97
CA ILE A 140 48.50 10.95 -10.06
C ILE A 140 47.58 9.73 -9.82
N PRO A 141 48.08 8.52 -9.53
CA PRO A 141 47.22 7.37 -9.25
C PRO A 141 46.31 7.58 -8.04
N LEU A 142 46.79 8.23 -6.97
CA LEU A 142 45.97 8.53 -5.80
C LEU A 142 44.87 9.55 -6.11
N LEU A 143 45.16 10.55 -6.95
CA LEU A 143 44.16 11.50 -7.42
C LEU A 143 43.11 10.81 -8.29
N MET A 144 43.52 9.94 -9.23
CA MET A 144 42.59 9.16 -10.05
C MET A 144 41.73 8.23 -9.20
N LEU A 145 42.32 7.55 -8.21
CA LEU A 145 41.58 6.70 -7.28
C LEU A 145 40.52 7.51 -6.52
N ARG A 146 40.86 8.70 -6.04
CA ARG A 146 39.91 9.58 -5.36
C ARG A 146 38.76 10.03 -6.28
N ILE A 147 39.07 10.37 -7.53
CA ILE A 147 38.05 10.74 -8.52
C ILE A 147 37.12 9.56 -8.82
N SER A 148 37.70 8.37 -9.04
CA SER A 148 36.96 7.14 -9.30
C SER A 148 36.05 6.76 -8.12
N GLN A 149 36.55 6.83 -6.89
CA GLN A 149 35.76 6.58 -5.68
C GLN A 149 34.58 7.55 -5.55
N ASN A 150 34.80 8.85 -5.78
CA ASN A 150 33.72 9.83 -5.75
C ASN A 150 32.65 9.54 -6.81
N GLN A 151 33.07 9.16 -8.02
CA GLN A 151 32.15 8.78 -9.10
C GLN A 151 31.36 7.51 -8.74
N TYR A 152 32.03 6.49 -8.22
CA TYR A 152 31.40 5.25 -7.78
C TYR A 152 30.35 5.52 -6.69
N LEU A 153 30.69 6.28 -5.65
CA LEU A 153 29.76 6.63 -4.56
C LEU A 153 28.54 7.39 -5.09
N SER A 154 28.74 8.38 -5.96
CA SER A 154 27.63 9.15 -6.54
C SER A 154 26.68 8.30 -7.39
N ARG A 155 27.20 7.30 -8.13
CA ARG A 155 26.37 6.37 -8.91
C ARG A 155 25.64 5.39 -8.00
N THR A 156 26.29 4.89 -6.96
CA THR A 156 25.66 3.96 -6.02
C THR A 156 24.51 4.63 -5.27
N GLU A 157 24.67 5.90 -4.88
CA GLU A 157 23.59 6.66 -4.24
C GLU A 157 22.36 6.79 -5.16
N SER A 158 22.56 7.18 -6.42
CA SER A 158 21.44 7.32 -7.37
C SER A 158 20.76 5.99 -7.68
N MET A 159 21.52 4.90 -7.81
CA MET A 159 20.95 3.56 -8.00
C MET A 159 20.12 3.10 -6.81
N VAL A 160 20.60 3.32 -5.58
CA VAL A 160 19.84 2.97 -4.36
C VAL A 160 18.54 3.77 -4.27
N LEU A 161 18.57 5.05 -4.64
CA LEU A 161 17.36 5.88 -4.66
C LEU A 161 16.37 5.42 -5.73
N GLN A 162 16.83 5.10 -6.94
CA GLN A 162 15.99 4.57 -8.02
C GLN A 162 15.37 3.23 -7.62
N LEU A 163 16.15 2.34 -7.00
CA LEU A 163 15.65 1.04 -6.53
C LEU A 163 14.57 1.20 -5.46
N ARG A 164 14.75 2.15 -4.53
CA ARG A 164 13.73 2.47 -3.53
C ARG A 164 12.45 3.02 -4.16
N ALA A 165 12.58 3.90 -5.15
CA ALA A 165 11.42 4.44 -5.87
C ALA A 165 10.66 3.35 -6.65
N ALA A 166 11.38 2.51 -7.40
CA ALA A 166 10.78 1.40 -8.14
C ALA A 166 10.09 0.38 -7.22
N ASN A 167 10.69 0.05 -6.08
CA ASN A 167 10.06 -0.82 -5.09
C ASN A 167 8.79 -0.22 -4.48
N ALA A 168 8.77 1.10 -4.22
CA ALA A 168 7.57 1.77 -3.74
C ALA A 168 6.43 1.70 -4.77
N GLU A 169 6.75 1.94 -6.05
CA GLU A 169 5.79 1.84 -7.17
C GLU A 169 5.24 0.41 -7.35
N LEU A 170 6.09 -0.61 -7.16
CA LEU A 170 5.63 -2.01 -7.22
C LEU A 170 4.66 -2.36 -6.10
N VAL A 171 4.92 -1.88 -4.87
CA VAL A 171 4.01 -2.09 -3.74
C VAL A 171 2.68 -1.39 -3.97
N GLU A 172 2.71 -0.16 -4.49
CA GLU A 172 1.49 0.59 -4.85
C GLU A 172 0.65 -0.16 -5.88
N ARG A 173 1.26 -0.57 -7.00
CA ARG A 173 0.57 -1.39 -8.02
C ARG A 173 0.05 -2.71 -7.50
N SER A 174 0.78 -3.38 -6.61
CA SER A 174 0.32 -4.61 -5.98
C SER A 174 -0.93 -4.37 -5.14
N ASN A 175 -1.00 -3.26 -4.40
CA ASN A 175 -2.17 -2.92 -3.60
C ASN A 175 -3.36 -2.55 -4.49
N GLU A 176 -3.14 -1.84 -5.59
CA GLU A 176 -4.17 -1.51 -6.58
C GLU A 176 -4.78 -2.77 -7.20
N ILE A 177 -3.94 -3.72 -7.62
CA ILE A 177 -4.40 -5.01 -8.17
C ILE A 177 -5.20 -5.79 -7.12
N SER A 178 -4.74 -5.85 -5.88
CA SER A 178 -5.46 -6.51 -4.80
C SER A 178 -6.83 -5.87 -4.54
N ALA A 179 -6.88 -4.53 -4.47
CA ALA A 179 -8.13 -3.80 -4.27
C ALA A 179 -9.11 -4.00 -5.44
N MET A 180 -8.61 -4.01 -6.66
CA MET A 180 -9.41 -4.30 -7.87
C MET A 180 -9.95 -5.73 -7.86
N ASN A 181 -9.14 -6.72 -7.45
CA ASN A 181 -9.59 -8.11 -7.31
C ASN A 181 -10.68 -8.25 -6.23
N ASP A 182 -10.50 -7.59 -5.08
CA ASP A 182 -11.52 -7.56 -4.03
C ASP A 182 -12.83 -6.91 -4.49
N GLY A 183 -12.73 -5.82 -5.26
CA GLY A 183 -13.88 -5.19 -5.90
C GLY A 183 -14.61 -6.13 -6.87
N LEU A 184 -13.87 -6.89 -7.68
CA LEU A 184 -14.43 -7.87 -8.60
C LEU A 184 -15.13 -9.03 -7.88
N ILE A 185 -14.50 -9.60 -6.85
CA ILE A 185 -15.08 -10.66 -6.02
C ILE A 185 -16.38 -10.18 -5.39
N LEU A 186 -16.40 -8.95 -4.88
CA LEU A 186 -17.59 -8.36 -4.29
C LEU A 186 -18.71 -8.17 -5.33
N ALA A 187 -18.37 -7.70 -6.53
CA ALA A 187 -19.32 -7.56 -7.62
C ALA A 187 -19.92 -8.90 -8.05
N LEU A 188 -19.09 -9.94 -8.21
CA LEU A 188 -19.54 -11.31 -8.54
C LEU A 188 -20.45 -11.88 -7.45
N SER A 189 -20.10 -11.67 -6.19
CA SER A 189 -20.93 -12.02 -5.04
C SER A 189 -22.31 -11.35 -5.10
N HIS A 190 -22.37 -10.06 -5.42
CA HIS A 190 -23.66 -9.35 -5.55
C HIS A 190 -24.48 -9.85 -6.74
N VAL A 191 -23.85 -10.16 -7.87
CA VAL A 191 -24.54 -10.73 -9.03
C VAL A 191 -25.14 -12.10 -8.68
N SER A 192 -24.43 -12.92 -7.91
CA SER A 192 -24.94 -14.18 -7.39
C SER A 192 -26.13 -13.97 -6.46
N ASP A 193 -26.02 -13.05 -5.49
CA ASP A 193 -27.08 -12.70 -4.54
C ASP A 193 -28.33 -12.16 -5.27
N LEU A 194 -28.18 -11.35 -6.33
CA LEU A 194 -29.30 -10.82 -7.11
C LEU A 194 -30.13 -11.91 -7.80
N ARG A 195 -29.51 -13.05 -8.07
CA ARG A 195 -30.20 -14.20 -8.63
C ARG A 195 -30.96 -15.01 -7.58
N ASP A 196 -30.82 -14.70 -6.28
CA ASP A 196 -31.57 -15.33 -5.20
C ASP A 196 -32.49 -14.27 -4.53
N PRO A 197 -33.81 -14.25 -4.84
CA PRO A 197 -34.73 -13.15 -4.54
C PRO A 197 -34.95 -12.88 -3.04
N TYR A 198 -34.29 -13.63 -2.16
CA TYR A 198 -34.44 -13.53 -0.71
C TYR A 198 -33.13 -13.13 0.02
N VAL A 199 -32.03 -12.85 -0.69
CA VAL A 199 -30.67 -13.06 -0.16
C VAL A 199 -29.71 -11.88 -0.44
N HIS A 200 -30.18 -10.62 -0.36
CA HIS A 200 -29.27 -9.47 -0.53
C HIS A 200 -28.31 -9.32 0.66
N GLY A 201 -27.01 -9.48 0.44
CA GLY A 201 -25.97 -9.25 1.45
C GLY A 201 -25.68 -10.45 2.35
N HIS A 202 -26.33 -11.58 2.13
CA HIS A 202 -26.07 -12.85 2.80
C HIS A 202 -24.60 -13.25 2.73
N ALA A 203 -24.02 -13.24 1.52
CA ALA A 203 -22.63 -13.65 1.34
C ALA A 203 -21.66 -12.80 2.18
N LYS A 204 -21.96 -11.52 2.41
CA LYS A 204 -21.18 -10.64 3.31
C LYS A 204 -21.31 -11.06 4.77
N HIS A 205 -22.50 -11.48 5.21
CA HIS A 205 -22.73 -11.97 6.57
C HIS A 205 -22.05 -13.31 6.81
N VAL A 206 -22.16 -14.25 5.86
CA VAL A 206 -21.42 -15.52 5.88
C VAL A 206 -19.91 -15.25 5.98
N ALA A 207 -19.37 -14.36 5.13
CA ALA A 207 -17.96 -13.98 5.19
C ALA A 207 -17.56 -13.39 6.54
N ARG A 208 -18.42 -12.55 7.14
CA ARG A 208 -18.18 -11.97 8.46
C ARG A 208 -18.10 -13.05 9.54
N TYR A 209 -19.05 -13.98 9.58
CA TYR A 209 -19.04 -15.06 10.57
C TYR A 209 -17.84 -15.99 10.36
N ALA A 210 -17.54 -16.37 9.12
CA ALA A 210 -16.42 -17.22 8.78
C ALA A 210 -15.07 -16.62 9.19
N VAL A 211 -14.85 -15.32 8.96
CA VAL A 211 -13.64 -14.60 9.39
C VAL A 211 -13.49 -14.59 10.92
N LEU A 212 -14.58 -14.39 11.66
CA LEU A 212 -14.54 -14.36 13.12
C LEU A 212 -14.22 -15.75 13.70
N ILE A 213 -14.84 -16.79 13.14
CA ILE A 213 -14.56 -18.18 13.51
C ILE A 213 -13.10 -18.53 13.20
N ALA A 214 -12.60 -18.18 12.01
CA ALA A 214 -11.22 -18.44 11.61
C ALA A 214 -10.20 -17.75 12.53
N LYS A 215 -10.48 -16.51 12.94
CA LYS A 215 -9.65 -15.77 13.92
C LYS A 215 -9.63 -16.46 15.29
N GLU A 216 -10.78 -16.91 15.78
CA GLU A 216 -10.88 -17.62 17.06
C GLU A 216 -10.13 -18.97 17.03
N LEU A 217 -10.14 -19.65 15.88
CA LEU A 217 -9.37 -20.88 15.66
C LEU A 217 -7.86 -20.65 15.46
N GLY A 218 -7.40 -19.39 15.42
CA GLY A 218 -5.97 -19.06 15.33
C GLY A 218 -5.36 -19.20 13.94
N LEU A 219 -6.16 -19.13 12.87
CA LEU A 219 -5.67 -19.18 11.49
C LEU A 219 -4.85 -17.92 11.15
N ASN A 220 -3.94 -18.04 10.19
CA ASN A 220 -3.13 -16.90 9.73
C ASN A 220 -3.93 -15.97 8.80
N ASN A 221 -3.43 -14.76 8.55
CA ASN A 221 -4.14 -13.75 7.75
C ASN A 221 -4.43 -14.20 6.30
N GLU A 222 -3.54 -14.99 5.70
CA GLU A 222 -3.71 -15.49 4.32
C GLU A 222 -4.85 -16.50 4.26
N GLN A 223 -4.93 -17.42 5.22
CA GLN A 223 -6.03 -18.38 5.35
C GLN A 223 -7.36 -17.69 5.65
N ILE A 224 -7.36 -16.70 6.55
CA ILE A 224 -8.56 -15.91 6.88
C ILE A 224 -9.08 -15.20 5.63
N GLU A 225 -8.19 -14.63 4.82
CA GLU A 225 -8.56 -13.94 3.59
C GLU A 225 -9.12 -14.90 2.53
N ALA A 226 -8.50 -16.07 2.37
CA ALA A 226 -9.03 -17.11 1.50
C ALA A 226 -10.44 -17.58 1.93
N ILE A 227 -10.67 -17.78 3.23
CA ILE A 227 -12.00 -18.11 3.77
C ILE A 227 -13.00 -16.98 3.49
N ARG A 228 -12.60 -15.71 3.65
CA ARG A 228 -13.44 -14.54 3.35
C ARG A 228 -13.87 -14.52 1.89
N GLN A 229 -12.93 -14.73 0.97
CA GLN A 229 -13.20 -14.74 -0.47
C GLN A 229 -14.07 -15.94 -0.86
N ALA A 230 -13.79 -17.14 -0.32
CA ALA A 230 -14.61 -18.32 -0.54
C ALA A 230 -16.03 -18.14 0.01
N ALA A 231 -16.20 -17.51 1.17
CA ALA A 231 -17.51 -17.21 1.73
C ALA A 231 -18.32 -16.24 0.85
N LEU A 232 -17.68 -15.26 0.21
CA LEU A 232 -18.37 -14.36 -0.71
C LEU A 232 -18.83 -15.07 -1.99
N LEU A 233 -18.14 -16.15 -2.38
CA LEU A 233 -18.34 -16.85 -3.65
C LEU A 233 -18.96 -18.25 -3.48
N HIS A 234 -19.27 -18.70 -2.27
CA HIS A 234 -19.67 -20.10 -2.00
C HIS A 234 -20.89 -20.53 -2.84
N ASP A 235 -21.79 -19.58 -3.11
CA ASP A 235 -23.03 -19.79 -3.83
C ASP A 235 -22.96 -19.39 -5.32
N ILE A 236 -21.79 -19.01 -5.86
CA ILE A 236 -21.66 -18.53 -7.25
C ILE A 236 -22.19 -19.52 -8.29
N GLY A 237 -22.16 -20.82 -7.97
CA GLY A 237 -22.69 -21.88 -8.83
C GLY A 237 -24.21 -21.86 -8.99
N LYS A 238 -24.96 -21.10 -8.17
CA LYS A 238 -26.41 -20.90 -8.36
C LYS A 238 -26.74 -20.24 -9.70
N ILE A 239 -25.79 -19.54 -10.33
CA ILE A 239 -25.91 -19.03 -11.70
C ILE A 239 -26.16 -20.16 -12.72
N GLY A 240 -25.67 -21.38 -12.46
CA GLY A 240 -25.90 -22.53 -13.32
C GLY A 240 -27.27 -23.21 -13.12
N ILE A 241 -28.05 -22.80 -12.11
CA ILE A 241 -29.31 -23.45 -11.75
C ILE A 241 -30.49 -22.76 -12.47
N PRO A 242 -31.44 -23.51 -13.06
CA PRO A 242 -32.62 -22.93 -13.71
C PRO A 242 -33.51 -22.14 -12.74
N GLU A 243 -33.95 -20.95 -13.17
CA GLU A 243 -34.80 -20.05 -12.37
C GLU A 243 -36.14 -20.69 -11.97
N SER A 244 -36.70 -21.54 -12.83
CA SER A 244 -37.95 -22.27 -12.52
C SER A 244 -37.83 -23.19 -11.31
N ILE A 245 -36.61 -23.63 -10.99
CA ILE A 245 -36.30 -24.47 -9.82
C ILE A 245 -35.92 -23.56 -8.64
N LEU A 246 -35.04 -22.59 -8.87
CA LEU A 246 -34.55 -21.70 -7.82
C LEU A 246 -35.67 -20.84 -7.20
N PHE A 247 -36.68 -20.43 -8.00
CA PHE A 247 -37.79 -19.57 -7.56
C PHE A 247 -39.10 -20.34 -7.35
N LYS A 248 -39.07 -21.67 -7.26
CA LYS A 248 -40.29 -22.46 -7.13
C LYS A 248 -41.00 -22.13 -5.80
N PRO A 249 -42.28 -21.69 -5.83
CA PRO A 249 -43.00 -21.31 -4.61
C PRO A 249 -43.53 -22.53 -3.82
N SER A 250 -43.31 -23.75 -4.30
CA SER A 250 -43.70 -24.99 -3.63
C SER A 250 -42.47 -25.83 -3.27
N HIS A 251 -42.66 -26.86 -2.43
CA HIS A 251 -41.59 -27.82 -2.15
C HIS A 251 -40.99 -28.41 -3.44
N LEU A 252 -39.68 -28.59 -3.42
CA LEU A 252 -38.90 -29.19 -4.50
C LEU A 252 -39.07 -30.70 -4.49
N THR A 253 -39.12 -31.32 -5.67
CA THR A 253 -39.01 -32.78 -5.79
C THR A 253 -37.58 -33.23 -5.46
N ALA A 254 -37.39 -34.53 -5.25
CA ALA A 254 -36.06 -35.08 -5.03
C ALA A 254 -35.12 -34.83 -6.23
N GLU A 255 -35.65 -34.87 -7.47
CA GLU A 255 -34.84 -34.56 -8.66
C GLU A 255 -34.48 -33.07 -8.72
N GLU A 256 -35.43 -32.17 -8.44
CA GLU A 256 -35.20 -30.72 -8.42
C GLU A 256 -34.19 -30.33 -7.33
N TYR A 257 -34.30 -30.92 -6.14
CA TYR A 257 -33.32 -30.72 -5.09
C TYR A 257 -31.94 -31.26 -5.48
N GLY A 258 -31.89 -32.38 -6.19
CA GLY A 258 -30.67 -32.93 -6.78
C GLY A 258 -29.99 -31.96 -7.76
N LEU A 259 -30.76 -31.15 -8.50
CA LEU A 259 -30.22 -30.09 -9.36
C LEU A 259 -29.66 -28.93 -8.53
N ILE A 260 -30.36 -28.49 -7.47
CA ILE A 260 -29.85 -27.43 -6.58
C ILE A 260 -28.51 -27.83 -5.97
N LYS A 261 -28.35 -29.07 -5.50
CA LYS A 261 -27.08 -29.55 -4.92
C LYS A 261 -25.87 -29.40 -5.84
N GLN A 262 -26.07 -29.30 -7.15
CA GLN A 262 -24.98 -29.14 -8.11
C GLN A 262 -24.30 -27.77 -8.04
N HIS A 263 -24.93 -26.76 -7.41
CA HIS A 263 -24.33 -25.42 -7.32
C HIS A 263 -22.94 -25.44 -6.65
N ALA A 264 -22.72 -26.29 -5.64
CA ALA A 264 -21.42 -26.39 -4.98
C ALA A 264 -20.33 -26.90 -5.95
N ALA A 265 -20.65 -27.93 -6.75
CA ALA A 265 -19.74 -28.47 -7.74
C ALA A 265 -19.51 -27.51 -8.93
N LEU A 266 -20.57 -26.85 -9.39
CA LEU A 266 -20.51 -25.87 -10.47
C LEU A 266 -19.72 -24.63 -10.06
N GLY A 267 -19.96 -24.12 -8.84
CA GLY A 267 -19.23 -22.98 -8.29
C GLY A 267 -17.75 -23.28 -8.15
N ALA A 268 -17.40 -24.45 -7.63
CA ALA A 268 -16.01 -24.90 -7.57
C ALA A 268 -15.36 -24.98 -8.98
N ALA A 269 -16.07 -25.52 -9.96
CA ALA A 269 -15.57 -25.60 -11.34
C ALA A 269 -15.33 -24.21 -11.97
N LEU A 270 -16.24 -23.25 -11.74
CA LEU A 270 -16.08 -21.87 -12.23
C LEU A 270 -14.84 -21.20 -11.61
N ILE A 271 -14.65 -21.37 -10.30
CA ILE A 271 -13.53 -20.76 -9.57
C ILE A 271 -12.19 -21.44 -9.89
N GLN A 272 -12.21 -22.74 -10.22
CA GLN A 272 -11.02 -23.49 -10.61
C GLN A 272 -10.35 -22.95 -11.89
N GLU A 273 -11.12 -22.32 -12.79
CA GLU A 273 -10.64 -21.73 -14.04
C GLU A 273 -9.93 -20.37 -13.83
N ILE A 274 -9.99 -19.80 -12.62
CA ILE A 274 -9.37 -18.51 -12.28
C ILE A 274 -8.09 -18.78 -11.49
N ASP A 275 -6.92 -18.61 -12.11
CA ASP A 275 -5.60 -18.92 -11.53
C ASP A 275 -5.38 -18.35 -10.12
N SER A 276 -5.85 -17.13 -9.86
CA SER A 276 -5.72 -16.46 -8.57
C SER A 276 -6.68 -16.99 -7.50
N LEU A 277 -7.77 -17.66 -7.87
CA LEU A 277 -8.82 -18.14 -6.97
C LEU A 277 -8.94 -19.67 -6.91
N GLN A 278 -8.18 -20.40 -7.73
CA GLN A 278 -8.23 -21.86 -7.80
C GLN A 278 -8.12 -22.56 -6.43
N HIS A 279 -7.37 -21.96 -5.50
CA HIS A 279 -7.15 -22.49 -4.16
C HIS A 279 -8.43 -22.45 -3.29
N LEU A 280 -9.44 -21.68 -3.68
CA LEU A 280 -10.74 -21.56 -3.01
C LEU A 280 -11.73 -22.66 -3.45
N ALA A 281 -11.50 -23.30 -4.59
CA ALA A 281 -12.45 -24.25 -5.18
C ALA A 281 -12.82 -25.41 -4.23
N PRO A 282 -11.90 -26.03 -3.46
CA PRO A 282 -12.26 -27.04 -2.47
C PRO A 282 -13.19 -26.51 -1.38
N PHE A 283 -13.03 -25.25 -0.96
CA PHE A 283 -13.83 -24.65 0.11
C PHE A 283 -15.28 -24.49 -0.36
N ILE A 284 -15.44 -24.00 -1.58
CA ILE A 284 -16.72 -23.83 -2.26
C ILE A 284 -17.35 -25.18 -2.61
N ARG A 285 -16.57 -26.20 -3.00
CA ARG A 285 -17.13 -27.51 -3.33
C ARG A 285 -17.76 -28.20 -2.12
N TYR A 286 -17.11 -28.09 -0.96
CA TYR A 286 -17.43 -28.92 0.19
C TYR A 286 -18.18 -28.20 1.32
N HIS A 287 -18.62 -26.95 1.11
CA HIS A 287 -19.29 -26.17 2.17
C HIS A 287 -20.64 -26.76 2.63
N HIS A 288 -21.21 -27.69 1.85
CA HIS A 288 -22.40 -28.47 2.22
C HIS A 288 -22.12 -29.94 2.60
N GLU A 289 -20.84 -30.30 2.76
CA GLU A 289 -20.48 -31.58 3.37
C GLU A 289 -20.81 -31.56 4.86
N HIS A 290 -21.28 -32.69 5.38
CA HIS A 290 -21.62 -32.83 6.79
C HIS A 290 -20.51 -33.58 7.51
N TYR A 291 -20.21 -33.19 8.75
CA TYR A 291 -19.15 -33.81 9.54
C TYR A 291 -19.30 -35.34 9.69
N ASN A 292 -20.51 -35.87 9.62
CA ASN A 292 -20.82 -37.30 9.66
C ASN A 292 -20.74 -38.04 8.30
N GLY A 293 -20.44 -37.36 7.19
CA GLY A 293 -20.40 -37.96 5.83
C GLY A 293 -21.75 -38.04 5.10
N THR A 294 -22.81 -37.41 5.60
CA THR A 294 -24.15 -37.42 4.97
C THR A 294 -24.44 -36.22 4.07
N GLY A 295 -23.47 -35.32 3.91
CA GLY A 295 -23.58 -34.11 3.10
C GLY A 295 -23.41 -34.39 1.60
N TYR A 296 -23.11 -33.33 0.85
CA TYR A 296 -22.91 -33.38 -0.59
C TYR A 296 -21.85 -32.33 -1.00
N PRO A 297 -21.24 -32.43 -2.20
CA PRO A 297 -21.54 -33.35 -3.31
C PRO A 297 -20.93 -34.76 -3.22
N ASP A 298 -19.87 -34.95 -2.43
CA ASP A 298 -19.01 -36.14 -2.47
C ASP A 298 -19.16 -37.05 -1.23
N GLY A 299 -19.85 -36.60 -0.18
CA GLY A 299 -20.12 -37.37 1.02
C GLY A 299 -18.89 -37.52 1.92
N LEU A 300 -18.04 -36.49 1.95
CA LEU A 300 -16.85 -36.44 2.80
C LEU A 300 -17.25 -36.32 4.28
N GLY A 301 -16.45 -36.91 5.17
CA GLY A 301 -16.74 -36.95 6.60
C GLY A 301 -15.53 -36.57 7.47
N GLY A 302 -15.82 -35.95 8.61
CA GLY A 302 -14.85 -35.54 9.61
C GLY A 302 -13.78 -34.61 9.03
N GLU A 303 -12.52 -34.89 9.37
CA GLU A 303 -11.37 -34.07 8.98
C GLU A 303 -10.95 -34.23 7.51
N THR A 304 -11.61 -35.12 6.74
CA THR A 304 -11.38 -35.18 5.28
C THR A 304 -11.97 -33.97 4.56
N ILE A 305 -12.92 -33.27 5.19
CA ILE A 305 -13.44 -31.99 4.74
C ILE A 305 -12.43 -30.90 5.12
N PRO A 306 -11.98 -30.05 4.17
CA PRO A 306 -11.12 -28.91 4.48
C PRO A 306 -11.68 -28.08 5.64
N LEU A 307 -10.81 -27.59 6.52
CA LEU A 307 -11.25 -26.81 7.69
C LEU A 307 -12.02 -25.57 7.25
N GLU A 308 -11.57 -24.93 6.18
CA GLU A 308 -12.19 -23.77 5.56
C GLU A 308 -13.63 -24.06 5.12
N ALA A 309 -13.89 -25.22 4.50
CA ALA A 309 -15.25 -25.64 4.14
C ALA A 309 -16.12 -25.93 5.37
N ARG A 310 -15.55 -26.53 6.43
CA ARG A 310 -16.25 -26.74 7.72
C ARG A 310 -16.64 -25.42 8.38
N ILE A 311 -15.77 -24.41 8.30
CA ILE A 311 -16.06 -23.03 8.76
C ILE A 311 -17.19 -22.41 7.92
N LEU A 312 -17.12 -22.53 6.59
CA LEU A 312 -18.17 -22.01 5.70
C LEU A 312 -19.53 -22.64 5.98
N GLY A 313 -19.61 -23.96 6.17
CA GLY A 313 -20.87 -24.64 6.46
C GLY A 313 -21.54 -24.17 7.76
N VAL A 314 -20.76 -23.88 8.80
CA VAL A 314 -21.28 -23.28 10.04
C VAL A 314 -21.71 -21.83 9.81
N ALA A 315 -20.89 -21.04 9.12
CA ALA A 315 -21.19 -19.63 8.86
C ALA A 315 -22.46 -19.44 8.00
N ASP A 316 -22.64 -20.27 6.97
CA ASP A 316 -23.83 -20.29 6.13
C ASP A 316 -25.08 -20.70 6.93
N ALA A 317 -24.99 -21.77 7.73
CA ALA A 317 -26.10 -22.19 8.60
C ALA A 317 -26.51 -21.11 9.61
N VAL A 318 -25.54 -20.41 10.20
CA VAL A 318 -25.80 -19.28 11.11
C VAL A 318 -26.56 -18.17 10.40
N GLU A 319 -26.09 -17.74 9.23
CA GLU A 319 -26.79 -16.71 8.45
C GLU A 319 -28.20 -17.17 8.09
N ALA A 320 -28.32 -18.41 7.59
CA ALA A 320 -29.60 -18.98 7.20
C ALA A 320 -30.61 -19.02 8.34
N MET A 321 -30.16 -19.30 9.57
CA MET A 321 -30.99 -19.29 10.77
C MET A 321 -31.34 -17.89 11.27
N ALA A 322 -30.40 -16.94 11.12
CA ALA A 322 -30.49 -15.55 11.58
C ALA A 322 -31.37 -14.65 10.71
N SER A 323 -31.63 -15.05 9.47
CA SER A 323 -32.37 -14.25 8.49
C SER A 323 -33.82 -14.74 8.34
N ASP A 324 -34.77 -13.79 8.21
CA ASP A 324 -36.16 -14.13 7.92
C ASP A 324 -36.25 -14.81 6.54
N ARG A 325 -37.01 -15.90 6.45
CA ARG A 325 -37.31 -16.61 5.20
C ARG A 325 -38.83 -16.66 4.99
N PRO A 326 -39.33 -16.82 3.75
CA PRO A 326 -40.77 -16.78 3.45
C PRO A 326 -41.66 -17.66 4.33
N TYR A 327 -41.11 -18.74 4.90
CA TYR A 327 -41.84 -19.71 5.71
C TYR A 327 -41.40 -19.75 7.19
N ARG A 328 -40.43 -18.92 7.60
CA ARG A 328 -39.82 -19.00 8.93
C ARG A 328 -39.20 -17.67 9.36
N HIS A 329 -39.53 -17.20 10.56
CA HIS A 329 -38.86 -16.06 11.17
C HIS A 329 -37.43 -16.38 11.61
N ALA A 330 -36.59 -15.35 11.61
CA ALA A 330 -35.24 -15.40 12.16
C ALA A 330 -35.24 -15.92 13.62
N LEU A 331 -34.27 -16.78 13.95
CA LEU A 331 -34.07 -17.29 15.30
C LEU A 331 -33.28 -16.31 16.16
N THR A 332 -33.43 -16.43 17.47
CA THR A 332 -32.61 -15.69 18.43
C THR A 332 -31.19 -16.25 18.47
N ALA A 333 -30.22 -15.44 18.93
CA ALA A 333 -28.83 -15.89 19.08
C ALA A 333 -28.73 -17.15 19.97
N THR A 334 -29.52 -17.21 21.05
CA THR A 334 -29.58 -18.36 21.94
C THR A 334 -30.12 -19.62 21.25
N ASP A 335 -31.15 -19.48 20.42
CA ASP A 335 -31.72 -20.62 19.68
C ASP A 335 -30.75 -21.12 18.60
N ILE A 336 -30.06 -20.20 17.91
CA ILE A 336 -29.03 -20.54 16.91
C ILE A 336 -27.91 -21.34 17.56
N LEU A 337 -27.39 -20.89 18.71
CA LEU A 337 -26.35 -21.60 19.43
C LEU A 337 -26.83 -22.98 19.92
N ALA A 338 -28.07 -23.08 20.40
CA ALA A 338 -28.65 -24.36 20.79
C ALA A 338 -28.74 -25.34 19.61
N GLU A 339 -29.20 -24.87 18.45
CA GLU A 339 -29.32 -25.68 17.22
C GLU A 339 -27.95 -26.16 16.74
N LEU A 340 -26.95 -25.27 16.70
CA LEU A 340 -25.58 -25.63 16.34
C LEU A 340 -25.00 -26.70 17.27
N GLN A 341 -25.27 -26.60 18.58
CA GLN A 341 -24.79 -27.58 19.56
C GLN A 341 -25.50 -28.93 19.44
N VAL A 342 -26.80 -28.95 19.13
CA VAL A 342 -27.55 -30.19 18.85
C VAL A 342 -26.97 -30.93 17.64
N HIS A 343 -26.50 -30.18 16.64
CA HIS A 343 -25.95 -30.74 15.40
C HIS A 343 -24.42 -30.83 15.35
N ALA A 344 -23.72 -30.48 16.43
CA ALA A 344 -22.28 -30.61 16.57
C ALA A 344 -21.85 -32.09 16.53
N GLY A 345 -20.83 -32.41 15.73
CA GLY A 345 -20.33 -33.77 15.52
C GLY A 345 -21.17 -34.58 14.52
N ASN A 346 -22.32 -34.05 14.09
CA ASN A 346 -23.17 -34.67 13.08
C ASN A 346 -23.14 -33.87 11.77
N GLN A 347 -23.79 -32.71 11.75
CA GLN A 347 -23.75 -31.82 10.59
C GLN A 347 -22.50 -30.94 10.63
N PHE A 348 -22.21 -30.36 11.80
CA PHE A 348 -21.15 -29.38 11.98
C PHE A 348 -19.95 -29.97 12.71
N ASP A 349 -18.76 -29.43 12.43
CA ASP A 349 -17.56 -29.74 13.20
C ASP A 349 -17.69 -29.18 14.63
N PRO A 350 -17.56 -30.00 15.68
CA PRO A 350 -17.62 -29.55 17.07
C PRO A 350 -16.67 -28.40 17.41
N ASN A 351 -15.45 -28.41 16.86
CA ASN A 351 -14.43 -27.39 17.15
C ASN A 351 -14.83 -26.04 16.55
N VAL A 352 -15.43 -26.05 15.35
CA VAL A 352 -15.91 -24.85 14.66
C VAL A 352 -17.13 -24.27 15.40
N VAL A 353 -18.05 -25.13 15.86
CA VAL A 353 -19.20 -24.71 16.68
C VAL A 353 -18.75 -24.11 18.02
N GLU A 354 -17.75 -24.72 18.68
CA GLU A 354 -17.17 -24.19 19.91
C GLU A 354 -16.55 -22.80 19.67
N ALA A 355 -15.79 -22.63 18.58
CA ALA A 355 -15.21 -21.35 18.21
C ALA A 355 -16.29 -20.28 17.97
N PHE A 356 -17.35 -20.59 17.22
CA PHE A 356 -18.46 -19.65 17.02
C PHE A 356 -19.16 -19.28 18.35
N THR A 357 -19.34 -20.26 19.25
CA THR A 357 -19.92 -20.03 20.57
C THR A 357 -19.07 -19.05 21.41
N LYS A 358 -17.73 -19.19 21.36
CA LYS A 358 -16.80 -18.24 22.00
C LYS A 358 -16.87 -16.85 21.40
N VAL A 359 -16.92 -16.74 20.06
CA VAL A 359 -17.07 -15.47 19.35
C VAL A 359 -18.32 -14.72 19.82
N ILE A 360 -19.46 -15.41 19.93
CA ILE A 360 -20.71 -14.81 20.42
C ILE A 360 -20.60 -14.42 21.90
N GLY A 361 -19.97 -15.25 22.73
CA GLY A 361 -19.72 -14.92 24.14
C GLY A 361 -18.85 -13.68 24.34
N LEU A 362 -17.89 -13.42 23.43
CA LEU A 362 -16.99 -12.28 23.48
C LEU A 362 -17.60 -10.99 22.88
N GLN A 363 -18.30 -11.10 21.75
CA GLN A 363 -18.81 -9.94 21.00
C GLN A 363 -20.27 -9.59 21.30
N GLY A 364 -21.01 -10.49 21.98
CA GLY A 364 -22.42 -10.33 22.30
C GLY A 364 -23.36 -10.71 21.15
N GLU A 365 -24.65 -10.86 21.49
CA GLU A 365 -25.70 -11.35 20.59
C GLU A 365 -25.99 -10.39 19.42
N THR A 366 -25.62 -9.10 19.54
CA THR A 366 -25.75 -8.08 18.48
C THR A 366 -24.89 -8.37 17.25
N LEU A 367 -23.98 -9.34 17.33
CA LEU A 367 -23.21 -9.82 16.19
C LEU A 367 -24.10 -10.49 15.13
N ILE A 368 -25.15 -11.19 15.56
CA ILE A 368 -26.07 -11.90 14.67
C ILE A 368 -27.07 -10.90 14.11
N VAL A 369 -27.05 -10.73 12.79
CA VAL A 369 -27.88 -9.76 12.07
C VAL A 369 -28.84 -10.49 11.15
N ASN A 370 -30.10 -10.06 11.15
CA ASN A 370 -31.12 -10.52 10.21
C ASN A 370 -31.00 -9.74 8.90
N SER A 371 -30.50 -10.39 7.84
CA SER A 371 -30.23 -9.74 6.55
C SER A 371 -31.53 -9.38 5.79
N ALA A 372 -32.59 -10.17 5.93
CA ALA A 372 -33.86 -9.99 5.22
C ALA A 372 -34.64 -8.71 5.62
N ARG A 373 -34.52 -8.24 6.87
CA ARG A 373 -35.14 -6.97 7.30
C ARG A 373 -34.54 -5.74 6.63
N THR A 374 -33.28 -5.81 6.23
CA THR A 374 -32.60 -4.72 5.49
C THR A 374 -33.31 -4.42 4.18
N ILE A 375 -33.80 -5.47 3.50
CA ILE A 375 -34.55 -5.35 2.24
C ILE A 375 -35.93 -4.73 2.47
N SER A 376 -36.68 -5.20 3.48
CA SER A 376 -38.00 -4.64 3.78
C SER A 376 -37.94 -3.15 4.06
N ARG A 377 -36.89 -2.70 4.76
CA ARG A 377 -36.65 -1.29 5.05
C ARG A 377 -36.24 -0.47 3.82
N ILE A 378 -35.40 -1.01 2.93
CA ILE A 378 -35.04 -0.35 1.65
C ILE A 378 -36.28 -0.23 0.75
N ILE A 379 -37.12 -1.26 0.70
CA ILE A 379 -38.39 -1.25 -0.02
C ILE A 379 -39.36 -0.24 0.61
N GLU A 380 -39.51 -0.22 1.93
CA GLU A 380 -40.35 0.77 2.64
C GLU A 380 -39.86 2.22 2.47
N GLU A 381 -38.54 2.46 2.51
CA GLU A 381 -37.94 3.78 2.27
C GLU A 381 -38.13 4.26 0.81
N HIS A 382 -38.31 3.34 -0.15
CA HIS A 382 -38.62 3.66 -1.56
C HIS A 382 -40.11 3.56 -1.92
N SER A 383 -40.99 3.22 -0.96
CA SER A 383 -42.44 3.03 -1.19
C SER A 383 -43.31 4.17 -0.64
N CYS A 384 -42.73 5.27 -0.14
CA CYS A 384 -43.51 6.40 0.38
C CYS A 384 -43.90 7.40 -0.72
N ASP A 385 -45.20 7.43 -1.04
CA ASP A 385 -45.88 8.51 -1.77
C ASP A 385 -45.69 9.87 -1.06
N PRO A 386 -45.51 10.98 -1.79
CA PRO A 386 -45.23 12.28 -1.20
C PRO A 386 -46.52 13.06 -0.90
N VAL A 387 -47.00 13.05 0.34
CA VAL A 387 -47.95 14.08 0.81
C VAL A 387 -47.65 14.52 2.25
N ALA A 388 -47.20 15.77 2.34
CA ALA A 388 -47.37 16.77 3.41
C ALA A 388 -46.83 16.47 4.83
N GLN A 389 -45.83 17.25 5.24
CA GLN A 389 -46.05 18.27 6.29
C GLN A 389 -44.90 19.30 6.38
N GLU A 390 -45.32 20.55 6.54
CA GLU A 390 -44.55 21.80 6.56
C GLU A 390 -43.73 22.04 7.85
N ALA A 391 -42.79 22.99 7.69
CA ALA A 391 -42.30 23.97 8.67
C ALA A 391 -41.48 23.48 9.88
N ASP A 392 -40.21 23.90 9.98
CA ASP A 392 -39.96 25.17 10.69
C ASP A 392 -38.55 25.74 10.45
N THR A 393 -38.51 27.07 10.44
CA THR A 393 -37.37 27.92 10.11
C THR A 393 -36.48 28.27 11.30
N ALA A 394 -35.17 28.38 11.02
CA ALA A 394 -34.21 29.41 11.47
C ALA A 394 -33.84 29.59 12.97
N THR A 395 -32.53 29.69 13.21
CA THR A 395 -31.76 30.84 13.79
C THR A 395 -30.54 30.32 14.60
N MET A 396 -29.31 30.79 14.31
CA MET A 396 -28.45 31.70 15.11
C MET A 396 -26.99 31.27 14.81
N GLU A 397 -25.90 32.04 14.80
CA GLU A 397 -25.57 33.47 14.95
C GLU A 397 -24.09 33.62 14.52
N GLN A 398 -23.69 34.80 14.04
CA GLN A 398 -22.31 35.15 13.66
C GLN A 398 -21.42 35.42 14.89
N ASN A 399 -20.09 35.22 14.74
CA ASN A 399 -19.12 36.11 15.37
C ASN A 399 -17.76 36.10 14.65
N ASP A 400 -17.34 37.30 14.25
CA ASP A 400 -16.06 37.67 13.61
C ASP A 400 -14.91 37.80 14.63
N ILE A 401 -13.68 37.41 14.25
CA ILE A 401 -12.44 38.07 14.73
C ILE A 401 -11.38 38.22 13.59
N LYS A 402 -11.13 39.51 13.30
CA LYS A 402 -10.06 40.27 12.61
C LYS A 402 -8.73 39.63 12.14
N LEU A 403 -8.33 40.09 10.94
CA LEU A 403 -7.01 40.05 10.30
C LEU A 403 -5.98 41.05 10.88
N SER A 404 -4.69 40.72 10.71
CA SER A 404 -3.52 41.61 10.82
C SER A 404 -2.43 41.28 9.77
N GLU A 405 -2.31 42.17 8.77
CA GLU A 405 -1.15 42.70 8.02
C GLU A 405 0.03 41.81 7.49
N ASN A 406 0.00 41.67 6.15
CA ASN A 406 0.94 41.42 5.01
C ASN A 406 2.39 42.03 5.01
N PRO A 407 3.26 41.91 3.96
CA PRO A 407 3.33 41.01 2.78
C PRO A 407 4.78 40.61 2.26
N VAL A 408 4.82 39.83 1.15
CA VAL A 408 5.71 39.95 -0.06
C VAL A 408 6.68 38.79 -0.44
N HIS A 409 7.33 38.04 0.46
CA HIS A 409 8.31 37.02 0.00
C HIS A 409 7.82 35.55 0.00
N SER A 410 6.63 35.26 0.53
CA SER A 410 6.09 33.88 0.60
C SER A 410 5.07 33.55 -0.49
N GLU A 411 4.55 34.55 -1.23
CA GLU A 411 3.42 34.34 -2.14
C GLU A 411 3.79 33.54 -3.39
N LEU A 412 4.98 33.73 -3.97
CA LEU A 412 5.42 32.96 -5.14
C LEU A 412 5.64 31.47 -4.83
N ASP A 413 6.17 31.15 -3.65
CA ASP A 413 6.38 29.76 -3.24
C ASP A 413 5.05 29.08 -2.86
N SER A 414 4.14 29.79 -2.20
CA SER A 414 2.79 29.28 -1.93
C SER A 414 1.97 29.11 -3.20
N MET A 415 2.13 30.00 -4.20
CA MET A 415 1.45 29.91 -5.49
C MET A 415 1.98 28.72 -6.31
N ASN A 416 3.29 28.48 -6.31
CA ASN A 416 3.88 27.31 -6.98
C ASN A 416 3.47 25.98 -6.32
N ILE A 417 3.42 25.94 -4.98
CA ILE A 417 2.95 24.75 -4.24
C ILE A 417 1.45 24.53 -4.46
N ALA A 418 0.64 25.59 -4.45
CA ALA A 418 -0.80 25.51 -4.73
C ALA A 418 -1.07 25.08 -6.18
N LEU A 419 -0.32 25.60 -7.15
CA LEU A 419 -0.42 25.22 -8.55
C LEU A 419 0.03 23.77 -8.77
N GLN A 420 1.11 23.31 -8.13
CA GLN A 420 1.51 21.91 -8.21
C GLN A 420 0.50 20.97 -7.55
N ARG A 421 -0.11 21.37 -6.43
CA ARG A 421 -1.21 20.61 -5.80
C ARG A 421 -2.46 20.60 -6.67
N ALA A 422 -2.80 21.70 -7.32
CA ALA A 422 -3.92 21.79 -8.24
C ALA A 422 -3.68 20.94 -9.50
N ILE A 423 -2.47 20.92 -10.07
CA ILE A 423 -2.10 20.07 -11.20
C ILE A 423 -2.09 18.59 -10.78
N ALA A 424 -1.58 18.26 -9.58
CA ALA A 424 -1.61 16.91 -9.06
C ALA A 424 -3.03 16.44 -8.75
N ALA A 425 -3.89 17.32 -8.21
CA ALA A 425 -5.30 17.05 -7.98
C ALA A 425 -6.09 16.93 -9.31
N HIS A 426 -5.75 17.75 -10.31
CA HIS A 426 -6.36 17.67 -11.64
C HIS A 426 -5.93 16.40 -12.38
N ARG A 427 -4.65 16.00 -12.32
CA ARG A 427 -4.20 14.68 -12.82
C ARG A 427 -4.85 13.53 -12.07
N ARG A 428 -5.00 13.62 -10.74
CA ARG A 428 -5.74 12.62 -9.96
C ARG A 428 -7.22 12.57 -10.36
N MET A 429 -7.84 13.70 -10.67
CA MET A 429 -9.20 13.74 -11.21
C MET A 429 -9.27 13.18 -12.64
N GLU A 430 -8.30 13.45 -13.51
CA GLU A 430 -8.24 12.89 -14.87
C GLU A 430 -8.00 11.37 -14.86
N VAL A 431 -7.13 10.88 -13.97
CA VAL A 431 -6.85 9.45 -13.76
C VAL A 431 -8.06 8.76 -13.14
N ASN A 432 -8.66 9.31 -12.08
CA ASN A 432 -9.90 8.77 -11.49
C ASN A 432 -11.07 8.80 -12.49
N ALA A 433 -11.14 9.81 -13.35
CA ALA A 433 -12.17 9.89 -14.40
C ALA A 433 -11.89 8.90 -15.54
N GLN A 434 -10.62 8.59 -15.84
CA GLN A 434 -10.25 7.56 -16.82
C GLN A 434 -10.50 6.15 -16.26
N GLU A 435 -10.12 5.88 -15.01
CA GLU A 435 -10.42 4.63 -14.30
C GLU A 435 -11.93 4.42 -14.13
N GLY A 436 -12.68 5.49 -13.85
CA GLY A 436 -14.14 5.47 -13.83
C GLY A 436 -14.75 5.18 -15.21
N ARG A 437 -14.16 5.69 -16.30
CA ARG A 437 -14.57 5.38 -17.67
C ARG A 437 -14.26 3.93 -18.05
N ASP A 438 -13.06 3.45 -17.73
CA ASP A 438 -12.64 2.08 -18.04
C ASP A 438 -13.44 1.05 -17.23
N LEU A 439 -13.75 1.35 -15.97
CA LEU A 439 -14.64 0.54 -15.13
C LEU A 439 -16.07 0.55 -15.66
N ALA A 440 -16.60 1.72 -16.06
CA ALA A 440 -17.92 1.82 -16.67
C ALA A 440 -17.99 1.08 -18.01
N GLU A 441 -16.94 1.12 -18.84
CA GLU A 441 -16.87 0.41 -20.12
C GLU A 441 -16.72 -1.10 -19.90
N THR A 442 -16.01 -1.53 -18.86
CA THR A 442 -15.87 -2.94 -18.47
C THR A 442 -17.18 -3.48 -17.91
N LEU A 443 -17.85 -2.74 -17.04
CA LEU A 443 -19.18 -3.08 -16.53
C LEU A 443 -20.22 -3.08 -17.66
N LEU A 444 -20.13 -2.16 -18.63
CA LEU A 444 -20.97 -2.15 -19.81
C LEU A 444 -20.70 -3.35 -20.72
N LYS A 445 -19.44 -3.76 -20.91
CA LYS A 445 -19.04 -4.98 -21.64
C LYS A 445 -19.52 -6.26 -20.93
N ILE A 446 -19.43 -6.31 -19.61
CA ILE A 446 -19.94 -7.43 -18.81
C ILE A 446 -21.47 -7.46 -18.85
N ALA A 447 -22.12 -6.32 -18.66
CA ALA A 447 -23.58 -6.19 -18.74
C ALA A 447 -24.10 -6.56 -20.14
N THR A 448 -23.45 -6.12 -21.21
CA THR A 448 -23.81 -6.49 -22.60
C THR A 448 -23.55 -7.96 -22.90
N THR A 449 -22.55 -8.58 -22.26
CA THR A 449 -22.31 -10.04 -22.34
C THR A 449 -23.38 -10.84 -21.58
N ILE A 450 -23.87 -10.31 -20.45
CA ILE A 450 -24.98 -10.88 -19.66
C ILE A 450 -26.36 -10.59 -20.30
N ASN A 451 -26.46 -9.56 -21.15
CA ASN A 451 -27.67 -9.07 -21.82
C ASN A 451 -28.31 -10.05 -22.83
N MET A 452 -27.76 -11.26 -22.99
CA MET A 452 -28.45 -12.34 -23.71
C MET A 452 -29.52 -13.05 -22.87
N THR A 453 -29.65 -12.73 -21.57
CA THR A 453 -30.52 -13.47 -20.64
C THR A 453 -31.37 -12.62 -19.68
N LEU A 454 -31.33 -11.28 -19.73
CA LEU A 454 -32.06 -10.40 -18.79
C LEU A 454 -32.86 -9.29 -19.50
N ASP A 455 -33.92 -8.82 -18.83
CA ASP A 455 -34.80 -7.74 -19.28
C ASP A 455 -34.05 -6.39 -19.36
N HIS A 456 -33.99 -5.81 -20.57
CA HIS A 456 -33.16 -4.64 -20.90
C HIS A 456 -33.43 -3.43 -20.01
N ASN A 457 -34.69 -3.16 -19.67
CA ASN A 457 -35.05 -1.97 -18.87
C ASN A 457 -34.52 -2.06 -17.43
N ARG A 458 -34.43 -3.27 -16.89
CA ARG A 458 -34.02 -3.49 -15.50
C ARG A 458 -32.50 -3.36 -15.34
N VAL A 459 -31.74 -3.83 -16.33
CA VAL A 459 -30.28 -3.66 -16.38
C VAL A 459 -29.89 -2.19 -16.48
N LEU A 460 -30.56 -1.44 -17.37
CA LEU A 460 -30.29 -0.01 -17.58
C LEU A 460 -30.60 0.83 -16.33
N THR A 461 -31.62 0.44 -15.55
CA THR A 461 -31.98 1.11 -14.29
C THR A 461 -30.91 0.87 -13.22
N VAL A 462 -30.44 -0.38 -13.06
CA VAL A 462 -29.37 -0.73 -12.12
C VAL A 462 -28.06 -0.01 -12.47
N ILE A 463 -27.73 0.13 -13.76
CA ILE A 463 -26.55 0.89 -14.21
C ILE A 463 -26.62 2.35 -13.74
N LEU A 464 -27.78 3.00 -13.88
CA LEU A 464 -27.97 4.37 -13.40
C LEU A 464 -27.85 4.44 -11.87
N GLU A 465 -28.40 3.47 -11.14
CA GLU A 465 -28.28 3.41 -9.69
C GLU A 465 -26.83 3.27 -9.22
N GLN A 466 -26.05 2.40 -9.84
CA GLN A 466 -24.63 2.21 -9.51
C GLN A 466 -23.77 3.41 -9.92
N LEU A 467 -24.08 4.07 -11.03
CA LEU A 467 -23.38 5.29 -11.45
C LEU A 467 -23.47 6.41 -10.42
N ALA A 468 -24.59 6.53 -9.69
CA ALA A 468 -24.76 7.56 -8.67
C ALA A 468 -23.87 7.33 -7.44
N TYR A 469 -23.43 6.09 -7.21
CA TYR A 469 -22.47 5.77 -6.16
C TYR A 469 -21.03 6.17 -6.52
N VAL A 470 -20.74 6.29 -7.82
CA VAL A 470 -19.40 6.58 -8.35
C VAL A 470 -19.25 8.06 -8.70
N MET A 471 -20.30 8.69 -9.22
CA MET A 471 -20.36 10.11 -9.54
C MET A 471 -21.69 10.70 -9.09
N ASP A 472 -21.62 11.81 -8.36
CA ASP A 472 -22.80 12.57 -7.96
C ASP A 472 -23.35 13.32 -9.19
N TYR A 473 -24.62 13.13 -9.51
CA TYR A 473 -25.27 13.78 -10.66
C TYR A 473 -26.72 14.16 -10.36
N ASP A 474 -27.14 15.33 -10.83
CA ASP A 474 -28.52 15.81 -10.63
C ASP A 474 -29.53 15.14 -11.57
N ASN A 475 -29.09 14.81 -12.79
CA ASN A 475 -29.90 14.17 -13.84
C ASN A 475 -29.02 13.26 -14.73
N ALA A 476 -29.44 12.02 -14.95
CA ALA A 476 -28.83 11.12 -15.93
C ALA A 476 -29.89 10.42 -16.79
N SER A 477 -29.61 10.25 -18.08
CA SER A 477 -30.50 9.54 -19.02
C SER A 477 -29.68 8.72 -20.00
N ILE A 478 -30.08 7.46 -20.22
CA ILE A 478 -29.53 6.60 -21.25
C ILE A 478 -30.41 6.73 -22.49
N MET A 479 -29.80 7.11 -23.61
CA MET A 479 -30.50 7.27 -24.89
C MET A 479 -30.05 6.21 -25.88
N LEU A 480 -31.01 5.61 -26.59
CA LEU A 480 -30.74 4.73 -27.74
C LEU A 480 -30.90 5.53 -29.03
N LEU A 481 -29.95 5.33 -29.95
CA LEU A 481 -29.96 5.89 -31.29
C LEU A 481 -30.80 5.01 -32.20
N ASP A 482 -31.91 5.55 -32.72
CA ASP A 482 -32.74 4.91 -33.74
C ASP A 482 -32.74 5.78 -35.01
N GLY A 483 -31.87 5.44 -35.96
CA GLY A 483 -31.66 6.21 -37.18
C GLY A 483 -31.13 7.62 -36.91
N THR A 484 -32.00 8.63 -37.05
CA THR A 484 -31.65 10.06 -36.89
C THR A 484 -32.15 10.66 -35.56
N MET A 485 -32.71 9.83 -34.68
CA MET A 485 -33.34 10.24 -33.42
C MET A 485 -32.69 9.54 -32.23
N LEU A 486 -32.38 10.30 -31.18
CA LEU A 486 -32.02 9.77 -29.86
C LEU A 486 -33.27 9.70 -28.99
N ASN A 487 -33.61 8.52 -28.51
CA ASN A 487 -34.76 8.28 -27.64
C ASN A 487 -34.27 7.87 -26.25
N SER A 488 -34.80 8.53 -25.20
CA SER A 488 -34.52 8.16 -23.80
C SER A 488 -35.15 6.82 -23.44
N VAL A 489 -34.36 5.90 -22.87
CA VAL A 489 -34.76 4.52 -22.54
C VAL A 489 -34.70 4.22 -21.04
N ALA A 490 -33.85 4.94 -20.31
CA ALA A 490 -33.83 4.95 -18.84
C ALA A 490 -33.43 6.35 -18.34
N ARG A 491 -34.01 6.83 -17.24
CA ARG A 491 -33.75 8.17 -16.70
C ARG A 491 -33.80 8.18 -15.17
N ARG A 492 -32.91 8.96 -14.56
CA ARG A 492 -32.94 9.34 -13.14
C ARG A 492 -32.83 10.86 -13.03
N SER A 493 -33.76 11.50 -12.31
CA SER A 493 -33.80 12.96 -12.13
C SER A 493 -34.22 13.32 -10.72
N ILE A 494 -33.49 14.22 -10.07
CA ILE A 494 -33.86 14.71 -8.72
C ILE A 494 -35.00 15.74 -8.80
N HIS A 495 -35.22 16.40 -9.95
CA HIS A 495 -36.11 17.57 -10.08
C HIS A 495 -37.15 17.52 -11.21
N VAL A 496 -37.20 16.47 -12.05
CA VAL A 496 -38.14 16.38 -13.17
C VAL A 496 -39.01 15.12 -13.06
N PRO A 497 -40.35 15.21 -13.05
CA PRO A 497 -41.22 14.05 -12.99
C PRO A 497 -41.00 13.10 -14.19
N GLU A 498 -41.10 11.79 -13.96
CA GLU A 498 -40.81 10.69 -14.90
C GLU A 498 -41.64 10.66 -16.21
N SER A 499 -42.57 11.58 -16.44
CA SER A 499 -43.61 11.44 -17.48
C SER A 499 -43.34 12.07 -18.86
N GLN A 500 -42.11 12.55 -19.15
CA GLN A 500 -41.79 13.07 -20.49
C GLN A 500 -40.67 12.28 -21.16
N SER A 501 -41.03 11.54 -22.22
CA SER A 501 -40.08 10.94 -23.15
C SER A 501 -39.33 12.04 -23.90
N LEU A 502 -38.00 12.05 -23.77
CA LEU A 502 -37.12 12.94 -24.51
C LEU A 502 -36.69 12.26 -25.81
N SER A 503 -37.13 12.83 -26.94
CA SER A 503 -36.69 12.46 -28.27
C SER A 503 -36.00 13.66 -28.92
N VAL A 504 -34.71 13.53 -29.22
CA VAL A 504 -33.89 14.63 -29.76
C VAL A 504 -33.35 14.25 -31.14
N PRO A 505 -33.57 15.06 -32.20
CA PRO A 505 -32.93 14.84 -33.49
C PRO A 505 -31.42 15.09 -33.41
N VAL A 506 -30.62 14.15 -33.90
CA VAL A 506 -29.14 14.15 -33.79
C VAL A 506 -28.50 15.44 -34.32
N GLN A 507 -29.10 16.07 -35.34
CA GLN A 507 -28.65 17.34 -35.94
C GLN A 507 -28.68 18.55 -34.98
N LYS A 508 -29.41 18.47 -33.85
CA LYS A 508 -29.48 19.56 -32.86
C LYS A 508 -28.39 19.52 -31.78
N LEU A 509 -27.54 18.48 -31.75
CA LEU A 509 -26.58 18.25 -30.65
C LEU A 509 -25.19 18.88 -30.84
N GLY A 510 -24.96 19.67 -31.90
CA GLY A 510 -23.69 20.41 -32.08
C GLY A 510 -22.45 19.52 -32.05
N HIS A 511 -21.34 20.01 -31.48
CA HIS A 511 -19.99 19.40 -31.43
C HIS A 511 -19.88 17.94 -30.91
N ILE A 512 -20.99 17.30 -30.54
CA ILE A 512 -21.06 15.90 -30.09
C ILE A 512 -21.18 14.93 -31.29
N GLN A 513 -21.39 15.43 -32.52
CA GLN A 513 -21.54 14.60 -33.71
C GLN A 513 -20.30 13.73 -34.04
N GLU A 514 -19.09 14.13 -33.63
CA GLU A 514 -17.86 13.35 -33.85
C GLU A 514 -17.67 12.16 -32.87
N VAL A 515 -18.42 12.11 -31.77
CA VAL A 515 -18.24 11.09 -30.72
C VAL A 515 -19.24 9.92 -30.85
N ILE A 516 -20.33 10.10 -31.61
CA ILE A 516 -21.42 9.11 -31.73
C ILE A 516 -21.20 8.12 -32.89
N GLU A 517 -20.32 8.40 -33.86
CA GLU A 517 -20.01 7.49 -34.98
C GLU A 517 -18.79 6.57 -34.75
N GLY A 518 -18.28 6.45 -33.52
CA GLY A 518 -17.10 5.64 -33.17
C GLY A 518 -17.42 4.27 -32.58
#